data_AF-A0A0S8HEY1-F1
#
_entry.id   AF-A0A0S8HEY1-F1
#
_cell.length_a   1.000
_cell.length_b   1.000
_cell.length_c   1.000
_cell.angle_alpha   90.00
_cell.angle_beta   90.00
_cell.angle_gamma   90.00
#
_symmetry.space_group_name_H-M   'P 1'
#
loop_
_entity.id
_entity.type
_entity.pdbx_description
1 polymer ?
#
loop_
_entity_poly.entity_id
_entity_poly.type
_entity_poly.pdbx_seq_one_letter_code
_entity_poly.pdbx_strand_id
1 'polypeptide(L)'
;MAFTNDGGNGVGLPDWAKVHNLRILFDYAGPGELGKAIMGYRWRFQDYSLAWLYEKVTDYDANKAEQMAACGANAGCLVWSTGFSMQNEQYHWDIVRKRIAEFHERGMHIIVYVSLTNCFWQEMFQTVPESQQWRQQGPDGEPVPYGGIHYGDRLVTRYLMCVNNPDWRAYQKRRIAAALEAGADGFFWDNNFSKCHCPICQEKFRQFTQQRLGAACDLPRPLKTERPSDQDLRSAREVVFDWIPLSHPQAGAHLAKNLFRYLSILDILQELKEYALSIRPDAIWCNNGHLCQDIYNSANVMLSEDLDRPYYDPDKGVLRTNAGVLRYLYDECG
;
A
#
# COMPACT_ATOMS: atom_id res chain seq x y z
N MET A 1 -19.61 -4.56 -1.99
CA MET A 1 -19.62 -3.90 -3.30
C MET A 1 -19.06 -2.51 -3.10
N ALA A 2 -17.85 -2.25 -3.59
CA ALA A 2 -17.27 -0.90 -3.52
C ALA A 2 -17.93 -0.06 -4.63
N PHE A 3 -18.59 1.03 -4.25
CA PHE A 3 -19.16 2.01 -5.19
C PHE A 3 -18.13 3.12 -5.49
N THR A 4 -18.38 3.81 -6.59
CA THR A 4 -17.41 4.38 -7.54
C THR A 4 -16.59 5.61 -7.12
N ASN A 5 -15.50 5.78 -7.88
CA ASN A 5 -14.62 6.94 -8.08
C ASN A 5 -15.37 8.30 -8.14
N ASP A 6 -15.36 9.06 -7.05
CA ASP A 6 -15.95 10.41 -6.97
C ASP A 6 -14.94 11.55 -7.31
N GLY A 7 -13.77 11.25 -7.90
CA GLY A 7 -12.71 12.28 -8.00
C GLY A 7 -11.75 12.26 -9.19
N GLY A 8 -11.74 11.24 -10.05
CA GLY A 8 -10.90 11.27 -11.25
C GLY A 8 -11.51 12.13 -12.35
N ASN A 9 -10.71 12.98 -13.01
CA ASN A 9 -11.10 13.76 -14.19
C ASN A 9 -11.50 12.90 -15.42
N GLY A 10 -11.52 11.55 -15.30
CA GLY A 10 -12.06 10.61 -16.28
C GLY A 10 -11.29 10.51 -17.59
N VAL A 11 -10.29 11.37 -17.81
CA VAL A 11 -9.46 11.41 -19.01
C VAL A 11 -8.57 10.17 -19.04
N GLY A 12 -8.71 9.36 -20.09
CA GLY A 12 -7.89 8.17 -20.33
C GLY A 12 -8.37 6.88 -19.64
N LEU A 13 -9.52 6.88 -18.95
CA LEU A 13 -10.09 5.63 -18.40
C LEU A 13 -10.81 4.81 -19.49
N PRO A 14 -10.66 3.48 -19.50
CA PRO A 14 -11.44 2.61 -20.38
C PRO A 14 -12.92 2.61 -19.98
N ASP A 15 -13.81 2.35 -20.93
CA ASP A 15 -15.27 2.49 -20.75
C ASP A 15 -15.83 1.70 -19.56
N TRP A 16 -15.32 0.50 -19.33
CA TRP A 16 -15.73 -0.38 -18.24
C TRP A 16 -15.40 0.16 -16.85
N ALA A 17 -14.49 1.14 -16.77
CA ALA A 17 -13.99 1.72 -15.53
C ALA A 17 -14.27 3.21 -15.35
N LYS A 18 -14.99 3.82 -16.28
CA LYS A 18 -15.52 5.16 -16.10
C LYS A 18 -16.41 5.23 -14.85
N VAL A 19 -16.62 6.45 -14.37
CA VAL A 19 -17.50 6.73 -13.21
C VAL A 19 -18.84 6.00 -13.40
N HIS A 20 -19.32 5.36 -12.33
CA HIS A 20 -20.50 4.48 -12.29
C HIS A 20 -20.42 3.14 -13.06
N ASN A 21 -19.41 2.91 -13.89
CA ASN A 21 -19.28 1.66 -14.65
C ASN A 21 -18.47 0.59 -13.91
N LEU A 22 -17.47 0.97 -13.13
CA LEU A 22 -16.66 0.00 -12.36
C LEU A 22 -17.46 -0.62 -11.21
N ARG A 23 -17.57 -1.94 -11.21
CA ARG A 23 -18.14 -2.75 -10.13
C ARG A 23 -17.15 -3.87 -9.80
N ILE A 24 -16.35 -3.63 -8.76
CA ILE A 24 -15.23 -4.50 -8.39
C ILE A 24 -15.53 -5.33 -7.14
N LEU A 25 -15.06 -6.58 -7.13
CA LEU A 25 -15.00 -7.45 -5.95
C LEU A 25 -13.57 -7.91 -5.70
N PHE A 26 -13.16 -7.93 -4.44
CA PHE A 26 -11.84 -8.38 -4.01
C PHE A 26 -11.86 -9.85 -3.66
N ASP A 27 -10.82 -10.59 -4.08
CA ASP A 27 -10.58 -11.97 -3.69
C ASP A 27 -9.19 -12.12 -3.08
N TYR A 28 -9.14 -11.98 -1.75
CA TYR A 28 -7.95 -12.20 -0.94
C TYR A 28 -7.80 -13.70 -0.64
N ALA A 29 -7.47 -14.47 -1.67
CA ALA A 29 -7.28 -15.92 -1.56
C ALA A 29 -6.07 -16.41 -2.37
N GLY A 30 -5.83 -17.73 -2.33
CA GLY A 30 -4.75 -18.40 -3.03
C GLY A 30 -3.48 -18.57 -2.19
N PRO A 31 -2.48 -19.32 -2.70
CA PRO A 31 -1.28 -19.68 -1.94
C PRO A 31 -0.53 -18.49 -1.33
N GLY A 32 -0.40 -17.37 -2.06
CA GLY A 32 0.31 -16.18 -1.57
C GLY A 32 -0.39 -15.51 -0.38
N GLU A 33 -1.71 -15.38 -0.42
CA GLU A 33 -2.49 -14.80 0.69
C GLU A 33 -2.58 -15.77 1.87
N LEU A 34 -2.65 -17.08 1.61
CA LEU A 34 -2.58 -18.09 2.67
C LEU A 34 -1.24 -18.06 3.40
N GLY A 35 -0.13 -17.99 2.66
CA GLY A 35 1.20 -17.81 3.24
C GLY A 35 1.27 -16.57 4.11
N LYS A 36 0.71 -15.45 3.65
CA LYS A 36 0.57 -14.22 4.44
C LYS A 36 -0.30 -14.41 5.69
N ALA A 37 -1.39 -15.17 5.63
CA ALA A 37 -2.26 -15.43 6.78
C ALA A 37 -1.57 -16.27 7.86
N ILE A 38 -0.84 -17.31 7.45
CA ILE A 38 -0.05 -18.18 8.34
C ILE A 38 1.07 -17.38 9.01
N MET A 39 1.85 -16.63 8.22
CA MET A 39 3.01 -15.88 8.70
C MET A 39 2.63 -14.57 9.41
N GLY A 40 1.48 -14.01 9.10
CA GLY A 40 1.02 -12.74 9.67
C GLY A 40 0.33 -12.87 11.03
N TYR A 41 0.16 -14.10 11.53
CA TYR A 41 -0.54 -14.37 12.80
C TYR A 41 -1.95 -13.75 12.91
N ARG A 42 -2.54 -13.36 11.77
CA ARG A 42 -3.82 -12.61 11.70
C ARG A 42 -4.98 -13.44 12.22
N TRP A 43 -4.87 -14.76 12.13
CA TRP A 43 -5.83 -15.72 12.66
C TRP A 43 -5.08 -16.60 13.65
N ARG A 44 -5.68 -16.87 14.82
CA ARG A 44 -5.01 -17.68 15.84
C ARG A 44 -4.83 -19.07 15.23
N PHE A 45 -3.63 -19.65 15.33
CA PHE A 45 -3.33 -21.00 14.79
C PHE A 45 -4.31 -22.11 15.23
N GLN A 46 -5.08 -21.85 16.29
CA GLN A 46 -6.15 -22.70 16.82
C GLN A 46 -7.32 -22.87 15.82
N ASP A 47 -7.43 -21.98 14.82
CA ASP A 47 -8.54 -21.91 13.87
C ASP A 47 -8.25 -22.59 12.52
N TYR A 48 -7.03 -23.10 12.29
CA TYR A 48 -6.65 -23.73 11.01
C TYR A 48 -6.75 -25.26 11.08
N SER A 49 -7.88 -25.83 10.66
CA SER A 49 -7.90 -27.25 10.30
C SER A 49 -7.20 -27.47 8.96
N LEU A 50 -6.64 -28.66 8.74
CA LEU A 50 -6.09 -29.04 7.42
C LEU A 50 -7.16 -28.91 6.31
N ALA A 51 -8.42 -29.17 6.64
CA ALA A 51 -9.55 -28.98 5.73
C ALA A 51 -9.73 -27.51 5.34
N TRP A 52 -9.63 -26.58 6.30
CA TRP A 52 -9.71 -25.14 6.02
C TRP A 52 -8.53 -24.64 5.20
N LEU A 53 -7.31 -25.11 5.49
CA LEU A 53 -6.12 -24.77 4.71
C LEU A 53 -6.25 -25.28 3.27
N TYR A 54 -6.70 -26.53 3.11
CA TYR A 54 -6.98 -27.11 1.81
C TYR A 54 -8.04 -26.28 1.06
N GLU A 55 -9.18 -25.99 1.71
CA GLU A 55 -10.23 -25.14 1.15
C GLU A 55 -9.67 -23.80 0.69
N LYS A 56 -8.85 -23.07 1.48
CA LYS A 56 -8.31 -21.77 1.04
C LYS A 56 -7.33 -21.84 -0.13
N VAL A 57 -6.67 -22.97 -0.35
CA VAL A 57 -5.82 -23.18 -1.54
C VAL A 57 -6.65 -23.66 -2.72
N THR A 58 -7.68 -24.49 -2.49
CA THR A 58 -8.48 -25.11 -3.56
C THR A 58 -9.70 -24.28 -3.99
N ASP A 59 -10.25 -23.44 -3.11
CA ASP A 59 -11.37 -22.50 -3.35
C ASP A 59 -10.94 -21.30 -4.21
N TYR A 60 -9.67 -21.27 -4.63
CA TYR A 60 -9.20 -20.55 -5.82
C TYR A 60 -9.65 -21.27 -7.12
N ASP A 61 -10.83 -21.89 -7.06
CA ASP A 61 -11.44 -22.82 -7.99
C ASP A 61 -11.95 -22.13 -9.28
N ALA A 62 -12.29 -22.94 -10.27
CA ALA A 62 -12.69 -22.62 -11.64
C ALA A 62 -13.89 -21.68 -11.83
N ASN A 63 -14.55 -21.20 -10.77
CA ASN A 63 -15.83 -20.48 -10.88
C ASN A 63 -15.85 -19.11 -10.21
N LYS A 64 -14.71 -18.58 -9.71
CA LYS A 64 -14.69 -17.26 -9.06
C LYS A 64 -15.21 -16.15 -9.98
N ALA A 65 -14.85 -16.19 -11.26
CA ALA A 65 -15.35 -15.26 -12.28
C ALA A 65 -16.88 -15.30 -12.39
N GLU A 66 -17.46 -16.51 -12.43
CA GLU A 66 -18.92 -16.70 -12.48
C GLU A 66 -19.60 -16.18 -11.20
N GLN A 67 -19.06 -16.50 -10.03
CA GLN A 67 -19.60 -16.03 -8.74
C GLN A 67 -19.59 -14.49 -8.66
N MET A 68 -18.48 -13.86 -9.06
CA MET A 68 -18.37 -12.40 -9.07
C MET A 68 -19.31 -11.77 -10.11
N ALA A 69 -19.42 -12.36 -11.31
CA ALA A 69 -20.35 -11.92 -12.33
C ALA A 69 -21.82 -12.01 -11.86
N ALA A 70 -22.19 -13.08 -11.16
CA ALA A 70 -23.52 -13.27 -10.59
C ALA A 70 -23.85 -12.21 -9.51
N CYS A 71 -22.84 -11.64 -8.86
CA CYS A 71 -22.97 -10.50 -7.96
C CYS A 71 -23.00 -9.14 -8.69
N GLY A 72 -23.01 -9.14 -10.02
CA GLY A 72 -23.04 -7.95 -10.87
C GLY A 72 -21.67 -7.27 -11.03
N ALA A 73 -20.58 -7.89 -10.61
CA ALA A 73 -19.24 -7.33 -10.83
C ALA A 73 -18.88 -7.35 -12.32
N ASN A 74 -18.15 -6.33 -12.78
CA ASN A 74 -17.48 -6.36 -14.08
C ASN A 74 -15.94 -6.41 -13.95
N ALA A 75 -15.43 -6.38 -12.72
CA ALA A 75 -14.01 -6.54 -12.43
C ALA A 75 -13.76 -7.35 -11.14
N GLY A 76 -12.66 -8.10 -11.13
CA GLY A 76 -12.11 -8.74 -9.93
C GLY A 76 -10.82 -8.05 -9.49
N CYS A 77 -10.54 -8.06 -8.18
CA CYS A 77 -9.22 -7.72 -7.63
C CYS A 77 -8.56 -8.99 -7.07
N LEU A 78 -7.50 -9.48 -7.72
CA LEU A 78 -6.80 -10.70 -7.33
C LEU A 78 -5.45 -10.37 -6.69
N VAL A 79 -5.05 -11.13 -5.67
CA VAL A 79 -3.71 -10.98 -5.06
C VAL A 79 -2.64 -11.29 -6.09
N TRP A 80 -1.70 -10.37 -6.31
CA TRP A 80 -0.50 -10.63 -7.12
C TRP A 80 0.76 -10.67 -6.27
N SER A 81 0.92 -9.72 -5.34
CA SER A 81 2.07 -9.70 -4.45
C SER A 81 1.70 -9.32 -3.03
N THR A 82 2.05 -10.18 -2.07
CA THR A 82 1.88 -9.92 -0.63
C THR A 82 3.19 -9.51 0.05
N GLY A 83 4.32 -9.62 -0.67
CA GLY A 83 5.65 -9.24 -0.21
C GLY A 83 6.68 -10.37 -0.21
N PHE A 84 6.39 -11.53 -0.80
CA PHE A 84 7.41 -12.57 -1.04
C PHE A 84 8.23 -12.26 -2.28
N SER A 85 9.36 -12.92 -2.51
CA SER A 85 10.13 -12.74 -3.74
C SER A 85 9.30 -13.13 -4.97
N MET A 86 9.56 -12.49 -6.12
CA MET A 86 8.94 -12.83 -7.40
C MET A 86 9.11 -14.33 -7.74
N GLN A 87 10.25 -14.92 -7.39
CA GLN A 87 10.50 -16.34 -7.62
C GLN A 87 9.56 -17.22 -6.79
N ASN A 88 9.33 -16.87 -5.52
CA ASN A 88 8.40 -17.61 -4.66
C ASN A 88 6.92 -17.34 -5.04
N GLU A 89 6.62 -16.14 -5.52
CA GLU A 89 5.27 -15.77 -5.98
C GLU A 89 4.93 -16.38 -7.36
N GLN A 90 5.90 -16.92 -8.11
CA GLN A 90 5.69 -17.45 -9.47
C GLN A 90 4.58 -18.51 -9.55
N TYR A 91 4.54 -19.43 -8.57
CA TYR A 91 3.47 -20.46 -8.54
C TYR A 91 2.08 -19.82 -8.39
N HIS A 92 1.97 -18.79 -7.54
CA HIS A 92 0.73 -18.03 -7.38
C HIS A 92 0.41 -17.25 -8.65
N TRP A 93 1.39 -16.63 -9.30
CA TRP A 93 1.23 -15.90 -10.56
C TRP A 93 0.74 -16.78 -11.70
N ASP A 94 1.19 -18.04 -11.76
CA ASP A 94 0.71 -18.99 -12.78
C ASP A 94 -0.77 -19.33 -12.61
N ILE A 95 -1.26 -19.36 -11.37
CA ILE A 95 -2.68 -19.51 -11.07
C ILE A 95 -3.43 -18.24 -11.49
N VAL A 96 -2.95 -17.06 -11.05
CA VAL A 96 -3.58 -15.77 -11.38
C VAL A 96 -3.65 -15.55 -12.90
N ARG A 97 -2.63 -15.93 -13.67
CA ARG A 97 -2.64 -15.83 -15.15
C ARG A 97 -3.79 -16.62 -15.78
N LYS A 98 -4.07 -17.82 -15.28
CA LYS A 98 -5.21 -18.62 -15.75
C LYS A 98 -6.54 -17.94 -15.39
N ARG A 99 -6.63 -17.37 -14.18
CA ARG A 99 -7.83 -16.63 -13.74
C ARG A 99 -8.06 -15.37 -14.56
N ILE A 100 -7.02 -14.63 -14.91
CA ILE A 100 -7.14 -13.46 -15.80
C ILE A 100 -7.81 -13.87 -17.11
N ALA A 101 -7.34 -14.94 -17.76
CA ALA A 101 -7.94 -15.43 -19.00
C ALA A 101 -9.43 -15.79 -18.84
N GLU A 102 -9.80 -16.47 -17.75
CA GLU A 102 -11.21 -16.85 -17.50
C GLU A 102 -12.14 -15.65 -17.26
N PHE A 103 -11.65 -14.61 -16.60
CA PHE A 103 -12.39 -13.36 -16.43
C PHE A 103 -12.56 -12.65 -17.78
N HIS A 104 -11.48 -12.59 -18.58
CA HIS A 104 -11.50 -11.97 -19.90
C HIS A 104 -12.44 -12.69 -20.88
N GLU A 105 -12.49 -14.03 -20.86
CA GLU A 105 -13.45 -14.83 -21.65
C GLU A 105 -14.91 -14.49 -21.35
N ARG A 106 -15.19 -13.95 -20.16
CA ARG A 106 -16.53 -13.52 -19.70
C ARG A 106 -16.78 -12.03 -19.90
N GLY A 107 -15.85 -11.30 -20.52
CA GLY A 107 -15.92 -9.85 -20.67
C GLY A 107 -15.76 -9.09 -19.36
N MET A 108 -15.13 -9.70 -18.35
CA MET A 108 -14.75 -9.05 -17.09
C MET A 108 -13.27 -8.63 -17.12
N HIS A 109 -12.88 -7.77 -16.19
CA HIS A 109 -11.51 -7.26 -16.06
C HIS A 109 -10.85 -7.69 -14.75
N ILE A 110 -9.53 -7.71 -14.70
CA ILE A 110 -8.75 -8.01 -13.50
C ILE A 110 -7.84 -6.84 -13.14
N ILE A 111 -8.04 -6.33 -11.93
CA ILE A 111 -7.06 -5.50 -11.22
C ILE A 111 -6.28 -6.41 -10.28
N VAL A 112 -4.99 -6.16 -10.10
CA VAL A 112 -4.18 -6.95 -9.18
C VAL A 112 -3.78 -6.19 -7.92
N TYR A 113 -3.92 -6.81 -6.76
CA TYR A 113 -3.43 -6.31 -5.49
C TYR A 113 -1.91 -6.49 -5.40
N VAL A 114 -1.22 -5.40 -5.04
CA VAL A 114 0.23 -5.39 -4.78
C VAL A 114 0.50 -4.63 -3.49
N SER A 115 1.19 -5.28 -2.55
CA SER A 115 1.75 -4.57 -1.40
C SER A 115 2.95 -3.73 -1.82
N LEU A 116 2.92 -2.42 -1.56
CA LEU A 116 3.98 -1.49 -1.94
C LEU A 116 5.26 -1.69 -1.12
N THR A 117 5.12 -2.01 0.18
CA THR A 117 6.24 -2.00 1.12
C THR A 117 6.41 -3.27 1.93
N ASN A 118 5.42 -4.19 2.00
CA ASN A 118 5.64 -5.43 2.76
C ASN A 118 6.69 -6.31 2.11
N CYS A 119 7.52 -6.91 2.98
CA CYS A 119 8.54 -7.87 2.62
C CYS A 119 8.55 -9.02 3.63
N PHE A 120 8.27 -10.24 3.18
CA PHE A 120 8.50 -11.46 3.96
C PHE A 120 9.99 -11.77 3.95
N TRP A 121 10.70 -11.11 4.87
CA TRP A 121 12.13 -10.88 4.77
C TRP A 121 12.97 -12.15 4.76
N GLN A 122 12.56 -13.22 5.46
CA GLN A 122 13.36 -14.45 5.53
C GLN A 122 13.52 -15.08 4.14
N GLU A 123 12.40 -15.26 3.45
CA GLU A 123 12.39 -15.80 2.09
C GLU A 123 12.98 -14.78 1.11
N MET A 124 12.56 -13.51 1.20
CA MET A 124 13.04 -12.48 0.29
C MET A 124 14.56 -12.29 0.36
N PHE A 125 15.17 -12.32 1.54
CA PHE A 125 16.62 -12.15 1.70
C PHE A 125 17.41 -13.40 1.32
N GLN A 126 16.79 -14.58 1.39
CA GLN A 126 17.40 -15.80 0.89
C GLN A 126 17.41 -15.81 -0.65
N THR A 127 16.29 -15.43 -1.26
CA THR A 127 16.09 -15.50 -2.71
C THR A 127 16.68 -14.30 -3.45
N VAL A 128 16.65 -13.12 -2.83
CA VAL A 128 17.16 -11.85 -3.36
C VAL A 128 18.07 -11.21 -2.31
N PRO A 129 19.31 -11.69 -2.12
CA PRO A 129 20.18 -11.29 -1.00
C PRO A 129 20.44 -9.79 -0.89
N GLU A 130 20.54 -9.08 -2.03
CA GLU A 130 20.70 -7.64 -2.09
C GLU A 130 19.52 -6.87 -1.48
N SER A 131 18.34 -7.50 -1.40
CA SER A 131 17.13 -6.87 -0.86
C SER A 131 17.21 -6.56 0.63
N GLN A 132 18.19 -7.13 1.34
CA GLN A 132 18.55 -6.70 2.68
C GLN A 132 18.77 -5.18 2.74
N GLN A 133 19.43 -4.59 1.75
CA GLN A 133 19.76 -3.16 1.73
C GLN A 133 18.59 -2.25 1.32
N TRP A 134 17.47 -2.84 0.90
CA TRP A 134 16.29 -2.10 0.45
C TRP A 134 15.31 -1.81 1.58
N ARG A 135 15.49 -2.44 2.75
CA ARG A 135 14.61 -2.31 3.91
C ARG A 135 14.52 -0.87 4.42
N GLN A 136 13.37 -0.52 4.98
CA GLN A 136 13.26 0.66 5.83
C GLN A 136 14.10 0.46 7.08
N GLN A 137 14.79 1.50 7.49
CA GLN A 137 15.58 1.53 8.73
C GLN A 137 14.94 2.49 9.73
N GLY A 138 14.93 2.12 11.00
CA GLY A 138 14.65 3.01 12.12
C GLY A 138 15.77 4.02 12.33
N PRO A 139 15.59 4.99 13.25
CA PRO A 139 16.60 5.98 13.59
C PRO A 139 17.87 5.39 14.24
N ASP A 140 17.81 4.12 14.65
CA ASP A 140 18.88 3.28 15.18
C ASP A 140 19.53 2.38 14.11
N GLY A 141 19.03 2.40 12.87
CA GLY A 141 19.50 1.53 11.79
C GLY A 141 18.80 0.17 11.72
N GLU A 142 17.95 -0.14 12.70
CA GLU A 142 17.25 -1.44 12.75
C GLU A 142 16.14 -1.53 11.70
N PRO A 143 15.82 -2.72 11.18
CA PRO A 143 14.71 -2.89 10.24
C PRO A 143 13.37 -2.44 10.83
N VAL A 144 12.54 -1.76 10.03
CA VAL A 144 11.19 -1.37 10.47
C VAL A 144 10.20 -2.52 10.25
N PRO A 145 9.56 -3.09 11.30
CA PRO A 145 8.54 -4.13 11.16
C PRO A 145 7.22 -3.58 10.62
N TYR A 146 6.44 -4.45 9.98
CA TYR A 146 5.07 -4.10 9.57
C TYR A 146 4.17 -3.90 10.80
N GLY A 147 3.66 -2.68 10.98
CA GLY A 147 2.91 -2.29 12.18
C GLY A 147 1.51 -2.88 12.31
N GLY A 148 0.90 -3.35 11.22
CA GLY A 148 -0.43 -3.96 11.23
C GLY A 148 -0.45 -5.42 11.72
N ILE A 149 0.66 -5.94 12.26
CA ILE A 149 0.72 -7.22 12.98
C ILE A 149 1.22 -6.98 14.40
N HIS A 150 0.53 -7.58 15.36
CA HIS A 150 1.03 -7.72 16.72
C HIS A 150 1.92 -8.96 16.82
N TYR A 151 3.24 -8.76 16.78
CA TYR A 151 4.20 -9.85 16.91
C TYR A 151 4.30 -10.38 18.35
N GLY A 152 4.16 -9.52 19.37
CA GLY A 152 4.30 -9.95 20.77
C GLY A 152 5.71 -10.49 21.03
N ASP A 153 5.79 -11.72 21.54
CA ASP A 153 7.01 -12.50 21.73
C ASP A 153 7.43 -13.32 20.49
N ARG A 154 6.68 -13.22 19.39
CA ARG A 154 6.91 -13.99 18.17
C ARG A 154 7.91 -13.32 17.25
N LEU A 155 8.42 -14.13 16.33
CA LEU A 155 9.31 -13.67 15.26
C LEU A 155 8.62 -12.59 14.40
N VAL A 156 9.34 -11.51 14.11
CA VAL A 156 8.90 -10.55 13.09
C VAL A 156 8.95 -11.23 11.74
N THR A 157 7.80 -11.33 11.06
CA THR A 157 7.70 -12.00 9.75
C THR A 157 7.72 -11.04 8.57
N ARG A 158 7.47 -9.74 8.80
CA ARG A 158 7.46 -8.73 7.74
C ARG A 158 8.24 -7.49 8.13
N TYR A 159 9.17 -7.11 7.26
CA TYR A 159 9.78 -5.78 7.26
C TYR A 159 9.16 -4.91 6.18
N LEU A 160 9.26 -3.59 6.37
CA LEU A 160 8.90 -2.63 5.35
C LEU A 160 10.10 -2.35 4.44
N MET A 161 9.85 -2.13 3.16
CA MET A 161 10.84 -1.73 2.16
C MET A 161 10.81 -0.23 1.90
N CYS A 162 11.98 0.36 1.64
CA CYS A 162 12.14 1.79 1.49
C CYS A 162 11.61 2.26 0.13
N VAL A 163 10.56 3.09 0.15
CA VAL A 163 9.97 3.72 -1.06
C VAL A 163 10.95 4.62 -1.83
N ASN A 164 12.01 5.07 -1.16
CA ASN A 164 13.05 5.88 -1.77
C ASN A 164 14.24 5.07 -2.28
N ASN A 165 14.32 3.77 -2.00
CA ASN A 165 15.42 2.93 -2.47
C ASN A 165 15.21 2.62 -3.98
N PRO A 166 16.20 2.95 -4.85
CA PRO A 166 16.04 2.80 -6.29
C PRO A 166 15.91 1.34 -6.74
N ASP A 167 16.58 0.41 -6.06
CA ASP A 167 16.51 -1.02 -6.39
C ASP A 167 15.15 -1.61 -6.00
N TRP A 168 14.56 -1.16 -4.89
CA TRP A 168 13.18 -1.50 -4.55
C TRP A 168 12.19 -0.99 -5.59
N ARG A 169 12.35 0.26 -6.05
CA ARG A 169 11.52 0.83 -7.13
C ARG A 169 11.66 0.02 -8.41
N ALA A 170 12.88 -0.34 -8.80
CA ALA A 170 13.13 -1.21 -9.94
C ALA A 170 12.52 -2.60 -9.77
N TYR A 171 12.56 -3.17 -8.57
CA TYR A 171 11.91 -4.44 -8.25
C TYR A 171 10.39 -4.39 -8.45
N GLN A 172 9.75 -3.33 -7.95
CA GLN A 172 8.31 -3.12 -8.12
C GLN A 172 7.94 -2.91 -9.60
N LYS A 173 8.77 -2.24 -10.40
CA LYS A 173 8.59 -2.16 -11.87
C LYS A 173 8.62 -3.54 -12.52
N ARG A 174 9.52 -4.43 -12.13
CA ARG A 174 9.52 -5.82 -12.66
C ARG A 174 8.24 -6.58 -12.30
N ARG A 175 7.70 -6.39 -11.09
CA ARG A 175 6.39 -6.96 -10.72
C ARG A 175 5.25 -6.40 -11.57
N ILE A 176 5.26 -5.10 -11.87
CA ILE A 176 4.29 -4.45 -12.76
C ILE A 176 4.36 -5.05 -14.16
N ALA A 177 5.56 -5.15 -14.73
CA ALA A 177 5.76 -5.73 -16.05
C ALA A 177 5.22 -7.18 -16.12
N ALA A 178 5.54 -8.00 -15.12
CA ALA A 178 5.06 -9.39 -15.04
C ALA A 178 3.52 -9.47 -14.91
N ALA A 179 2.89 -8.59 -14.13
CA ALA A 179 1.43 -8.56 -13.99
C ALA A 179 0.75 -8.15 -15.31
N LEU A 180 1.27 -7.12 -15.99
CA LEU A 180 0.73 -6.66 -17.27
C LEU A 180 0.90 -7.71 -18.37
N GLU A 181 2.04 -8.39 -18.41
CA GLU A 181 2.32 -9.53 -19.30
C GLU A 181 1.37 -10.69 -19.04
N ALA A 182 1.01 -10.95 -17.78
CA ALA A 182 0.00 -11.94 -17.41
C ALA A 182 -1.44 -11.53 -17.79
N GLY A 183 -1.64 -10.29 -18.25
CA GLY A 183 -2.92 -9.78 -18.73
C GLY A 183 -3.68 -8.90 -17.74
N ALA A 184 -3.10 -8.49 -16.62
CA ALA A 184 -3.80 -7.62 -15.67
C ALA A 184 -4.18 -6.28 -16.32
N ASP A 185 -5.41 -5.83 -16.07
CA ASP A 185 -5.97 -4.56 -16.56
C ASP A 185 -5.62 -3.37 -15.65
N GLY A 186 -5.05 -3.62 -14.47
CA GLY A 186 -4.66 -2.55 -13.56
C GLY A 186 -4.14 -3.04 -12.21
N PHE A 187 -3.92 -2.09 -11.31
CA PHE A 187 -3.29 -2.31 -10.01
C PHE A 187 -4.10 -1.71 -8.87
N PHE A 188 -4.10 -2.38 -7.73
CA PHE A 188 -4.50 -1.86 -6.43
C PHE A 188 -3.31 -1.94 -5.47
N TRP A 189 -2.78 -0.79 -5.08
CA TRP A 189 -1.61 -0.69 -4.21
C TRP A 189 -1.98 -0.55 -2.75
N ASP A 190 -1.51 -1.47 -1.93
CA ASP A 190 -1.75 -1.46 -0.49
C ASP A 190 -0.46 -1.31 0.31
N ASN A 191 -0.58 -1.02 1.60
CA ASN A 191 0.52 -0.84 2.54
C ASN A 191 1.51 0.24 2.08
N ASN A 192 0.94 1.40 1.75
CA ASN A 192 1.64 2.57 1.26
C ASN A 192 2.29 3.32 2.44
N PHE A 193 3.31 2.72 3.08
CA PHE A 193 3.87 3.19 4.35
C PHE A 193 5.34 3.58 4.25
N SER A 194 5.74 4.67 4.92
CA SER A 194 7.15 5.06 5.01
C SER A 194 7.48 5.63 6.39
N LYS A 195 8.28 4.91 7.18
CA LYS A 195 8.85 5.35 8.47
C LYS A 195 10.39 5.38 8.44
N CYS A 196 10.95 5.30 7.24
CA CYS A 196 12.37 5.05 7.00
C CYS A 196 13.28 6.24 7.36
N HIS A 197 14.41 5.93 8.01
CA HIS A 197 15.53 6.82 8.34
C HIS A 197 16.85 6.33 7.73
N CYS A 198 16.80 5.46 6.71
CA CYS A 198 18.02 5.00 6.04
C CYS A 198 18.78 6.17 5.40
N PRO A 199 20.07 5.99 5.03
CA PRO A 199 20.88 7.07 4.45
C PRO A 199 20.24 7.75 3.24
N ILE A 200 19.52 7.00 2.39
CA ILE A 200 18.81 7.53 1.22
C ILE A 200 17.70 8.50 1.67
N CYS A 201 16.90 8.12 2.66
CA CYS A 201 15.83 8.97 3.18
C CYS A 201 16.37 10.19 3.90
N GLN A 202 17.47 10.06 4.64
CA GLN A 202 18.14 11.20 5.30
C GLN A 202 18.58 12.24 4.27
N GLU A 203 19.25 11.80 3.21
CA GLU A 203 19.73 12.70 2.17
C GLU A 203 18.58 13.36 1.40
N LYS A 204 17.58 12.59 0.98
CA LYS A 204 16.39 13.18 0.33
C LYS A 204 15.64 14.15 1.24
N PHE A 205 15.63 13.93 2.55
CA PHE A 205 14.99 14.86 3.49
C PHE A 205 15.78 16.16 3.65
N ARG A 206 17.12 16.10 3.69
CA ARG A 206 17.97 17.30 3.66
C ARG A 206 17.72 18.13 2.42
N GLN A 207 17.62 17.49 1.26
CA GLN A 207 17.29 18.16 0.01
C GLN A 207 15.89 18.78 0.05
N PHE A 208 14.90 18.03 0.52
CA PHE A 208 13.52 18.50 0.68
C PHE A 208 13.44 19.75 1.57
N THR A 209 14.08 19.71 2.74
CA THR A 209 14.08 20.83 3.69
C THR A 209 14.89 22.02 3.17
N GLN A 210 16.03 21.81 2.52
CA GLN A 210 16.78 22.87 1.86
C GLN A 210 15.93 23.60 0.81
N GLN A 211 15.16 22.86 0.02
CA GLN A 211 14.31 23.42 -1.04
C GLN A 211 13.07 24.14 -0.50
N ARG A 212 12.42 23.59 0.52
CA ARG A 212 11.13 24.10 1.03
C ARG A 212 11.29 25.13 2.16
N LEU A 213 12.34 25.00 2.96
CA LEU A 213 12.55 25.77 4.19
C LEU A 213 13.82 26.62 4.13
N GLY A 214 14.63 26.51 3.07
CA GLY A 214 15.89 27.25 2.91
C GLY A 214 17.05 26.70 3.75
N ALA A 215 16.85 25.63 4.51
CA ALA A 215 17.88 24.99 5.33
C ALA A 215 17.76 23.46 5.30
N ALA A 216 18.88 22.78 5.11
CA ALA A 216 18.97 21.33 5.20
C ALA A 216 18.88 20.85 6.66
N CYS A 217 17.92 19.96 6.93
CA CYS A 217 17.72 19.35 8.24
C CYS A 217 17.84 17.82 8.15
N ASP A 218 18.29 17.20 9.24
CA ASP A 218 18.23 15.74 9.40
C ASP A 218 16.81 15.29 9.78
N LEU A 219 16.43 14.07 9.38
CA LEU A 219 15.14 13.50 9.79
C LEU A 219 15.09 13.42 11.32
N PRO A 220 14.13 14.11 11.98
CA PRO A 220 14.05 14.09 13.42
C PRO A 220 13.66 12.68 13.89
N ARG A 221 14.32 12.24 14.96
CA ARG A 221 13.94 10.99 15.64
C ARG A 221 12.48 11.06 16.07
N PRO A 222 11.72 9.95 16.02
CA PRO A 222 10.36 9.92 16.55
C PRO A 222 10.36 10.40 18.01
N LEU A 223 9.40 11.25 18.37
CA LEU A 223 9.19 11.59 19.77
C LEU A 223 8.70 10.36 20.51
N LYS A 224 9.14 10.18 21.75
CA LYS A 224 8.50 9.24 22.68
C LYS A 224 7.18 9.84 23.15
N THR A 225 6.21 9.97 22.26
CA THR A 225 4.84 10.28 22.68
C THR A 225 4.20 9.02 23.24
N GLU A 226 3.33 9.17 24.23
CA GLU A 226 2.52 8.07 24.73
C GLU A 226 1.88 7.31 23.57
N ARG A 227 1.97 5.98 23.63
CA ARG A 227 1.48 5.09 22.58
C ARG A 227 -0.01 5.38 22.33
N PRO A 228 -0.46 5.58 21.08
CA PRO A 228 -1.89 5.60 20.78
C PRO A 228 -2.55 4.33 21.32
N SER A 229 -3.79 4.43 21.81
CA SER A 229 -4.51 3.30 22.39
C SER A 229 -4.69 2.15 21.38
N ASP A 230 -4.96 0.92 21.83
CA ASP A 230 -5.17 -0.23 20.91
C ASP A 230 -6.32 0.00 19.90
N GLN A 231 -7.29 0.85 20.24
CA GLN A 231 -8.38 1.27 19.35
C GLN A 231 -7.89 2.20 18.23
N ASP A 232 -6.79 2.89 18.48
CA ASP A 232 -6.09 3.76 17.55
C ASP A 232 -5.14 3.01 16.62
N LEU A 233 -4.88 1.72 16.87
CA LEU A 233 -4.07 0.88 15.97
C LEU A 233 -4.93 0.14 14.93
N ARG A 234 -6.25 0.09 15.12
CA ARG A 234 -7.17 -0.75 14.31
C ARG A 234 -8.06 0.01 13.32
N SER A 235 -8.05 1.34 13.31
CA SER A 235 -9.08 2.19 12.67
C SER A 235 -8.52 3.14 11.58
N ALA A 236 -7.78 2.64 10.59
CA ALA A 236 -7.19 3.47 9.52
C ALA A 236 -6.18 4.55 9.98
N ARG A 237 -5.82 4.58 11.27
CA ARG A 237 -4.68 5.32 11.85
C ARG A 237 -3.31 4.68 11.55
N GLU A 238 -3.26 3.76 10.59
CA GLU A 238 -2.03 3.18 10.05
C GLU A 238 -1.15 4.22 9.33
N VAL A 239 -1.64 5.46 9.17
CA VAL A 239 -0.89 6.58 8.63
C VAL A 239 0.15 7.10 9.62
N VAL A 240 1.40 6.71 9.38
CA VAL A 240 2.69 7.44 9.27
C VAL A 240 2.91 8.82 9.92
N PHE A 241 1.92 9.44 10.55
CA PHE A 241 2.07 10.76 11.15
C PHE A 241 2.52 10.66 12.59
N ASP A 242 3.67 11.27 12.87
CA ASP A 242 4.04 11.60 14.23
C ASP A 242 2.94 12.52 14.80
N TRP A 243 2.33 12.13 15.91
CA TRP A 243 1.44 13.01 16.66
C TRP A 243 2.30 13.96 17.49
N ILE A 244 2.19 15.26 17.22
CA ILE A 244 2.99 16.28 17.91
C ILE A 244 2.12 17.52 18.19
N PRO A 245 2.04 17.99 19.44
CA PRO A 245 1.42 19.27 19.74
C PRO A 245 2.14 20.40 19.01
N LEU A 246 1.39 21.35 18.44
CA LEU A 246 1.96 22.49 17.73
C LEU A 246 2.81 23.39 18.64
N SER A 247 2.54 23.38 19.94
CA SER A 247 3.35 24.04 20.95
C SER A 247 4.70 23.37 21.22
N HIS A 248 4.95 22.17 20.68
CA HIS A 248 6.22 21.48 20.87
C HIS A 248 7.35 22.19 20.10
N PRO A 249 8.54 22.40 20.68
CA PRO A 249 9.64 23.13 20.02
C PRO A 249 10.11 22.52 18.69
N GLN A 250 9.83 21.23 18.47
CA GLN A 250 10.17 20.50 17.24
C GLN A 250 8.98 20.27 16.30
N ALA A 251 7.82 20.91 16.54
CA ALA A 251 6.61 20.76 15.72
C ALA A 251 6.89 20.90 14.22
N GLY A 252 7.59 21.98 13.82
CA GLY A 252 7.93 22.22 12.41
C GLY A 252 8.76 21.10 11.77
N ALA A 253 9.77 20.58 12.46
CA ALA A 253 10.62 19.49 11.93
C ALA A 253 9.84 18.18 11.75
N HIS A 254 8.94 17.85 12.68
CA HIS A 254 8.09 16.66 12.58
C HIS A 254 6.99 16.81 11.52
N LEU A 255 6.42 18.00 11.35
CA LEU A 255 5.51 18.30 10.24
C LEU A 255 6.21 18.17 8.89
N ALA A 256 7.42 18.72 8.75
CA ALA A 256 8.23 18.55 7.55
C ALA A 256 8.54 17.07 7.27
N LYS A 257 8.90 16.28 8.30
CA LYS A 257 9.11 14.83 8.18
C LYS A 257 7.86 14.10 7.71
N ASN A 258 6.70 14.42 8.29
CA ASN A 258 5.41 13.85 7.92
C ASN A 258 5.10 14.14 6.44
N LEU A 259 5.25 15.39 6.01
CA LEU A 259 5.08 15.80 4.62
C LEU A 259 6.09 15.13 3.68
N PHE A 260 7.35 15.00 4.08
CA PHE A 260 8.37 14.31 3.28
C PHE A 260 8.05 12.83 3.07
N ARG A 261 7.68 12.11 4.14
CA ARG A 261 7.30 10.69 4.06
C ARG A 261 6.10 10.50 3.14
N TYR A 262 5.14 11.42 3.30
CA TYR A 262 3.95 11.51 2.48
C TYR A 262 4.28 11.66 0.99
N LEU A 263 5.07 12.69 0.65
CA LEU A 263 5.50 12.96 -0.73
C LEU A 263 6.38 11.83 -1.30
N SER A 264 7.17 11.14 -0.47
CA SER A 264 7.97 10.00 -0.90
C SER A 264 7.11 8.81 -1.36
N ILE A 265 5.95 8.61 -0.73
CA ILE A 265 4.98 7.57 -1.14
C ILE A 265 4.32 7.97 -2.46
N LEU A 266 3.92 9.24 -2.59
CA LEU A 266 3.37 9.74 -3.85
C LEU A 266 4.35 9.62 -5.01
N ASP A 267 5.60 9.99 -4.77
CA ASP A 267 6.68 9.95 -5.76
C ASP A 267 6.86 8.54 -6.35
N ILE A 268 6.93 7.50 -5.50
CA ILE A 268 7.01 6.12 -6.01
C ILE A 268 5.71 5.69 -6.71
N LEU A 269 4.53 5.99 -6.16
CA LEU A 269 3.26 5.58 -6.77
C LEU A 269 3.08 6.21 -8.16
N GLN A 270 3.46 7.48 -8.32
CA GLN A 270 3.44 8.18 -9.59
C GLN A 270 4.44 7.59 -10.58
N GLU A 271 5.69 7.33 -10.17
CA GLU A 271 6.68 6.68 -11.04
C GLU A 271 6.21 5.30 -11.51
N LEU A 272 5.66 4.50 -10.60
CA LEU A 272 5.18 3.16 -10.92
C LEU A 272 3.95 3.21 -11.84
N LYS A 273 3.05 4.19 -11.65
CA LYS A 273 1.92 4.45 -12.54
C LYS A 273 2.38 4.83 -13.94
N GLU A 274 3.30 5.79 -14.05
CA GLU A 274 3.86 6.23 -15.33
C GLU A 274 4.51 5.05 -16.07
N TYR A 275 5.26 4.23 -15.33
CA TYR A 275 5.84 3.01 -15.89
C TYR A 275 4.76 2.04 -16.39
N ALA A 276 3.72 1.76 -15.60
CA ALA A 276 2.61 0.90 -16.03
C ALA A 276 1.90 1.45 -17.27
N LEU A 277 1.59 2.74 -17.31
CA LEU A 277 0.93 3.41 -18.43
C LEU A 277 1.81 3.47 -19.69
N SER A 278 3.14 3.45 -19.53
CA SER A 278 4.07 3.33 -20.67
C SER A 278 4.00 1.96 -21.35
N ILE A 279 3.55 0.92 -20.64
CA ILE A 279 3.37 -0.45 -21.15
C ILE A 279 1.93 -0.65 -21.62
N ARG A 280 0.96 -0.25 -20.80
CA ARG A 280 -0.49 -0.38 -21.06
C ARG A 280 -1.17 0.97 -20.76
N PRO A 281 -1.40 1.83 -21.78
CA PRO A 281 -1.92 3.18 -21.60
C PRO A 281 -3.33 3.28 -20.99
N ASP A 282 -4.11 2.20 -21.07
CA ASP A 282 -5.46 2.08 -20.51
C ASP A 282 -5.50 1.35 -19.15
N ALA A 283 -4.34 1.06 -18.55
CA ALA A 283 -4.27 0.40 -17.26
C ALA A 283 -4.89 1.24 -16.14
N ILE A 284 -5.62 0.57 -15.25
CA ILE A 284 -6.16 1.20 -14.04
C ILE A 284 -5.11 1.23 -12.93
N TRP A 285 -5.16 2.30 -12.16
CA TRP A 285 -4.31 2.56 -11.01
C TRP A 285 -5.15 2.98 -9.82
N CYS A 286 -5.22 2.11 -8.82
CA CYS A 286 -5.90 2.30 -7.56
C CYS A 286 -4.89 2.17 -6.42
N ASN A 287 -5.15 2.83 -5.29
CA ASN A 287 -4.36 2.65 -4.08
C ASN A 287 -5.28 2.61 -2.87
N ASN A 288 -4.95 1.78 -1.88
CA ASN A 288 -5.47 1.94 -0.53
C ASN A 288 -4.86 3.22 0.08
N GLY A 289 -5.64 4.30 0.07
CA GLY A 289 -5.18 5.59 0.55
C GLY A 289 -5.13 5.68 2.07
N HIS A 290 -5.73 4.75 2.81
CA HIS A 290 -5.90 4.85 4.27
C HIS A 290 -6.47 6.19 4.72
N LEU A 291 -7.57 6.55 4.06
CA LEU A 291 -8.18 7.85 4.19
C LEU A 291 -7.20 8.98 3.85
N CYS A 292 -6.23 8.81 2.93
CA CYS A 292 -5.32 9.83 2.41
C CYS A 292 -5.64 10.33 0.99
N GLN A 293 -6.23 11.51 0.88
CA GLN A 293 -6.81 12.09 -0.35
C GLN A 293 -5.76 12.29 -1.40
N ASP A 294 -4.60 12.82 -1.02
CA ASP A 294 -3.55 13.07 -1.98
C ASP A 294 -2.97 11.73 -2.50
N ILE A 295 -2.99 10.63 -1.71
CA ILE A 295 -2.64 9.29 -2.23
C ILE A 295 -3.69 8.83 -3.25
N TYR A 296 -4.96 9.12 -2.98
CA TYR A 296 -5.99 8.89 -3.99
C TYR A 296 -5.86 9.78 -5.22
N ASN A 297 -5.28 10.98 -5.12
CA ASN A 297 -5.01 11.84 -6.28
C ASN A 297 -3.93 11.25 -7.21
N SER A 298 -3.09 10.33 -6.72
CA SER A 298 -2.20 9.54 -7.60
C SER A 298 -2.95 8.45 -8.38
N ALA A 299 -4.14 8.04 -7.93
CA ALA A 299 -4.98 7.06 -8.60
C ALA A 299 -5.72 7.66 -9.81
N ASN A 300 -6.06 6.83 -10.81
CA ASN A 300 -7.06 7.20 -11.82
C ASN A 300 -8.46 6.67 -11.44
N VAL A 301 -8.52 5.71 -10.50
CA VAL A 301 -9.74 5.21 -9.86
C VAL A 301 -9.56 5.15 -8.35
N MET A 302 -10.46 5.80 -7.61
CA MET A 302 -10.46 5.75 -6.15
C MET A 302 -11.16 4.48 -5.66
N LEU A 303 -10.43 3.63 -4.92
CA LEU A 303 -10.94 2.47 -4.19
C LEU A 303 -10.43 2.55 -2.75
N SER A 304 -11.31 2.49 -1.76
CA SER A 304 -10.94 2.46 -0.34
C SER A 304 -11.40 1.16 0.30
N GLU A 305 -10.52 0.49 1.04
CA GLU A 305 -10.91 -0.59 1.97
C GLU A 305 -11.45 -0.01 3.28
N ASP A 306 -11.08 1.23 3.61
CA ASP A 306 -11.51 1.94 4.80
C ASP A 306 -12.86 2.65 4.55
N LEU A 307 -13.86 2.29 5.35
CA LEU A 307 -15.26 2.76 5.20
C LEU A 307 -15.56 4.09 5.92
N ASP A 308 -14.57 4.70 6.59
CA ASP A 308 -14.78 5.87 7.43
C ASP A 308 -14.76 7.19 6.63
N ARG A 309 -15.68 8.10 6.94
CA ARG A 309 -15.69 9.47 6.38
C ARG A 309 -14.69 10.36 7.13
N PRO A 310 -14.03 11.32 6.46
CA PRO A 310 -13.19 12.30 7.13
C PRO A 310 -14.01 13.20 8.11
N TYR A 311 -13.46 13.55 9.29
CA TYR A 311 -14.13 14.39 10.32
C TYR A 311 -13.15 15.30 11.12
N TYR A 312 -13.62 16.45 11.64
CA TYR A 312 -12.87 17.36 12.53
C TYR A 312 -13.51 17.41 13.93
N ASP A 313 -12.73 17.15 14.98
CA ASP A 313 -13.15 17.26 16.38
C ASP A 313 -12.55 18.53 17.02
N PRO A 314 -13.34 19.62 17.15
CA PRO A 314 -12.86 20.90 17.66
C PRO A 314 -12.48 20.86 19.15
N ASP A 315 -13.12 19.98 19.95
CA ASP A 315 -12.88 19.90 21.39
C ASP A 315 -11.56 19.18 21.71
N LYS A 316 -11.11 18.33 20.79
CA LYS A 316 -9.82 17.63 20.89
C LYS A 316 -8.71 18.29 20.06
N GLY A 317 -9.03 19.29 19.23
CA GLY A 317 -8.12 19.83 18.23
C GLY A 317 -7.62 18.77 17.23
N VAL A 318 -8.42 17.73 16.97
CA VAL A 318 -8.03 16.59 16.14
C VAL A 318 -8.69 16.71 14.77
N LEU A 319 -7.88 16.90 13.74
CA LEU A 319 -8.30 16.79 12.35
C LEU A 319 -8.12 15.33 11.88
N ARG A 320 -9.21 14.67 11.48
CA ARG A 320 -9.18 13.38 10.78
C ARG A 320 -9.59 13.56 9.31
N THR A 321 -8.83 14.38 8.58
CA THR A 321 -8.94 14.50 7.11
C THR A 321 -7.63 14.98 6.49
N ASN A 322 -7.56 14.90 5.15
CA ASN A 322 -6.37 14.89 4.30
C ASN A 322 -5.70 16.17 3.90
N ALA A 323 -6.18 17.31 4.38
CA ALA A 323 -5.65 18.59 3.93
C ALA A 323 -5.08 19.42 5.08
N GLY A 324 -5.08 18.90 6.31
CA GLY A 324 -4.71 19.67 7.50
C GLY A 324 -3.30 20.24 7.49
N VAL A 325 -2.35 19.51 6.91
CA VAL A 325 -0.94 19.91 6.94
C VAL A 325 -0.68 21.08 6.00
N LEU A 326 -1.31 21.11 4.82
CA LEU A 326 -1.06 22.16 3.83
C LEU A 326 -1.72 23.49 4.19
N ARG A 327 -2.92 23.47 4.79
CA ARG A 327 -3.56 24.70 5.26
C ARG A 327 -2.80 25.33 6.43
N TYR A 328 -2.26 24.51 7.33
CA TYR A 328 -1.49 25.00 8.48
C TYR A 328 -0.12 25.58 8.08
N LEU A 329 0.53 24.99 7.08
CA LEU A 329 1.80 25.52 6.55
C LEU A 329 1.62 26.84 5.77
N TYR A 330 0.46 27.07 5.15
CA TYR A 330 0.16 28.32 4.44
C TYR A 330 -0.26 29.46 5.37
N ASP A 331 -1.00 29.17 6.43
CA ASP A 331 -1.61 30.20 7.28
C ASP A 331 -0.69 30.66 8.44
N GLU A 332 0.34 29.88 8.83
CA GLU A 332 1.19 30.19 9.99
C GLU A 332 2.71 30.21 9.76
N CYS A 333 3.21 29.86 8.58
CA CYS A 333 4.66 29.93 8.27
C CYS A 333 5.07 31.11 7.36
N GLY A 334 4.11 31.94 6.92
CA GLY A 334 4.36 33.11 6.06
C GLY A 334 4.25 32.81 4.58
#